data_AF-A0A9Q1VUX2-F1
#
_entry.id   AF-A0A9Q1VUX2-F1
#
_cell.length_a   1.000
_cell.length_b   1.000
_cell.length_c   1.000
_cell.angle_alpha   90.00
_cell.angle_beta   90.00
_cell.angle_gamma   90.00
#
_symmetry.space_group_name_H-M   'P 1'
#
loop_
_entity.id
_entity.type
_entity.pdbx_description
1 polymer ?
#
loop_
_entity_poly.entity_id
_entity_poly.type
_entity_poly.pdbx_seq_one_letter_code
_entity_poly.pdbx_strand_id
1 'polypeptide(L)'
;MEVDYLFQIGDNIVYPMQGAGIIKAIEEKEISGEKQQYYVIKMSASNMELMIPAGRISNSNIRPVTDITALVHIMDIFQHGESDRLLTWKQRYKLNTDKIKTGKMQEGAEVVRDLMRIQKEKALNASEKKMLDNAYEFLISELGLIEGITENQIKSFC
;
A
#
# COMPACT_ATOMS: atom_id res chain seq x y z
N MET A 1 11.47 9.73 -30.78
CA MET A 1 11.11 10.39 -29.51
C MET A 1 10.99 9.28 -28.50
N GLU A 2 11.99 9.10 -27.64
CA GLU A 2 11.86 8.20 -26.50
C GLU A 2 10.84 8.84 -25.55
N VAL A 3 9.72 8.17 -25.36
CA VAL A 3 8.82 8.48 -24.27
C VAL A 3 9.45 7.80 -23.07
N ASP A 4 10.10 8.57 -22.19
CA ASP A 4 10.57 8.06 -20.90
C ASP A 4 9.35 7.62 -20.09
N TYR A 5 9.15 6.31 -20.01
CA TYR A 5 8.13 5.72 -19.16
C TYR A 5 8.62 5.76 -17.72
N LEU A 6 7.81 6.35 -16.83
CA LEU A 6 8.10 6.38 -15.39
C LEU A 6 8.20 4.96 -14.78
N PHE A 7 7.49 4.01 -15.39
CA PHE A 7 7.51 2.60 -14.99
C PHE A 7 7.46 1.68 -16.22
N GLN A 8 7.95 0.46 -16.08
CA GLN A 8 8.04 -0.54 -17.14
C GLN A 8 7.11 -1.74 -16.89
N ILE A 9 6.84 -2.50 -17.93
CA ILE A 9 6.09 -3.76 -17.81
C ILE A 9 6.89 -4.72 -16.93
N GLY A 10 6.24 -5.26 -15.90
CA GLY A 10 6.86 -6.12 -14.89
C GLY A 10 7.20 -5.40 -13.59
N ASP A 11 7.17 -4.06 -13.54
CA ASP A 11 7.45 -3.33 -12.31
C ASP A 11 6.38 -3.58 -11.24
N ASN A 12 6.86 -3.82 -10.02
CA ASN A 12 6.04 -3.91 -8.81
C ASN A 12 5.79 -2.50 -8.26
N ILE A 13 4.54 -2.09 -8.23
CA ILE A 13 4.11 -0.76 -7.80
C ILE A 13 3.07 -0.82 -6.70
N VAL A 14 2.91 0.27 -5.97
CA VAL A 14 1.88 0.47 -4.96
C VAL A 14 0.96 1.60 -5.39
N TYR A 15 -0.33 1.30 -5.46
CA TYR A 15 -1.38 2.28 -5.66
C TYR A 15 -2.04 2.60 -4.32
N PRO A 16 -2.03 3.87 -3.87
CA PRO A 16 -2.59 4.25 -2.57
C PRO A 16 -4.02 3.72 -2.39
N MET A 17 -4.31 3.21 -1.19
CA MET A 17 -5.60 2.62 -0.80
C MET A 17 -6.00 1.32 -1.52
N GLN A 18 -5.42 0.98 -2.68
CA GLN A 18 -5.74 -0.25 -3.42
C GLN A 18 -4.72 -1.37 -3.17
N GLY A 19 -3.51 -1.01 -2.71
CA GLY A 19 -2.45 -1.98 -2.39
C GLY A 19 -1.39 -2.07 -3.48
N ALA A 20 -0.62 -3.15 -3.43
CA ALA A 20 0.43 -3.40 -4.40
C ALA A 20 -0.09 -4.15 -5.62
N GLY A 21 0.56 -3.93 -6.76
CA GLY A 21 0.24 -4.54 -8.04
C GLY A 21 1.42 -4.55 -8.99
N ILE A 22 1.23 -5.15 -10.15
CA ILE A 22 2.26 -5.31 -11.19
C ILE A 22 1.77 -4.67 -12.47
N ILE A 23 2.65 -3.91 -13.13
CA ILE A 23 2.34 -3.39 -14.46
C ILE A 23 2.34 -4.54 -15.46
N LYS A 24 1.18 -4.84 -16.03
CA LYS A 24 0.97 -5.92 -17.00
C LYS A 24 1.22 -5.48 -18.43
N ALA A 25 0.81 -4.27 -18.77
CA ALA A 25 0.93 -3.75 -20.12
C ALA A 25 0.91 -2.23 -20.13
N ILE A 26 1.43 -1.65 -21.21
CA ILE A 26 1.26 -0.25 -21.57
C ILE A 26 0.56 -0.26 -22.94
N GLU A 27 -0.70 0.14 -22.96
CA GLU A 27 -1.56 0.07 -24.16
C GLU A 27 -1.91 1.47 -24.67
N GLU A 28 -1.86 1.68 -25.98
CA GLU A 28 -2.46 2.85 -26.60
C GLU A 28 -3.95 2.58 -26.84
N LYS A 29 -4.83 3.45 -26.32
CA LYS A 29 -6.27 3.39 -26.59
C LYS A 29 -6.77 4.72 -27.10
N GLU A 30 -7.72 4.65 -28.02
CA GLU A 30 -8.48 5.80 -28.48
C GLU A 30 -9.79 5.86 -27.69
N ILE A 31 -9.94 6.87 -26.84
CA ILE A 31 -11.16 7.10 -26.06
C ILE A 31 -11.66 8.49 -26.42
N SER A 32 -12.92 8.59 -26.86
CA SER A 32 -13.53 9.85 -27.29
C SER A 32 -12.79 10.56 -28.44
N GLY A 33 -12.10 9.81 -29.31
CA GLY A 33 -11.33 10.34 -30.44
C GLY A 33 -9.92 10.84 -30.10
N GLU A 34 -9.50 10.74 -28.83
CA GLU A 34 -8.13 11.05 -28.42
C GLU A 34 -7.35 9.75 -28.17
N LYS A 35 -6.21 9.61 -28.86
CA LYS A 35 -5.26 8.52 -28.62
C LYS A 35 -4.39 8.84 -27.42
N GLN A 36 -4.47 7.99 -26.40
CA GLN A 36 -3.68 8.12 -25.18
C GLN A 36 -3.15 6.76 -24.72
N GLN A 37 -1.96 6.76 -24.14
CA GLN A 37 -1.38 5.56 -23.53
C GLN A 37 -1.91 5.34 -22.11
N TYR A 38 -2.12 4.08 -21.75
CA TYR A 38 -2.64 3.64 -20.46
C TYR A 38 -1.73 2.57 -19.87
N TYR A 39 -1.44 2.70 -18.59
CA TYR A 39 -0.84 1.63 -17.79
C TYR A 39 -1.94 0.68 -17.33
N VAL A 40 -1.78 -0.61 -17.64
CA VAL A 40 -2.62 -1.69 -17.14
C VAL A 40 -1.92 -2.32 -15.95
N ILE A 41 -2.50 -2.15 -14.76
CA ILE A 41 -1.96 -2.62 -13.49
C ILE A 41 -2.85 -3.74 -12.99
N LYS A 42 -2.26 -4.90 -12.70
CA LYS A 42 -2.94 -5.99 -12.01
C LYS A 42 -2.66 -5.92 -10.52
N MET A 43 -3.70 -5.75 -9.72
CA MET A 43 -3.57 -5.68 -8.26
C MET A 43 -3.26 -7.07 -7.68
N SER A 44 -2.51 -7.12 -6.57
CA SER A 44 -2.17 -8.38 -5.88
C SER A 44 -3.23 -8.78 -4.87
N ALA A 45 -3.82 -7.80 -4.17
CA ALA A 45 -4.84 -8.04 -3.15
C ALA A 45 -6.19 -8.49 -3.73
N SER A 46 -6.44 -8.19 -5.00
CA SER A 46 -7.70 -8.51 -5.68
C SER A 46 -7.44 -8.89 -7.13
N ASN A 47 -8.32 -9.68 -7.75
CA ASN A 47 -8.24 -9.98 -9.18
C ASN A 47 -8.72 -8.80 -10.06
N MET A 48 -8.49 -7.57 -9.59
CA MET A 48 -8.90 -6.33 -10.25
C MET A 48 -7.76 -5.77 -11.10
N GLU A 49 -8.11 -5.25 -12.27
CA GLU A 49 -7.19 -4.53 -13.14
C GLU A 49 -7.54 -3.05 -13.19
N LEU A 50 -6.52 -2.20 -13.03
CA LEU A 50 -6.64 -0.75 -13.10
C LEU A 50 -6.02 -0.26 -14.40
N MET A 51 -6.73 0.64 -15.09
CA MET A 51 -6.21 1.33 -16.26
C MET A 51 -6.01 2.82 -15.94
N ILE A 52 -4.77 3.28 -15.99
CA ILE A 52 -4.41 4.66 -15.63
C ILE A 52 -3.81 5.36 -16.85
N PRO A 53 -4.35 6.51 -17.29
CA PRO A 53 -3.75 7.27 -18.38
C PRO A 53 -2.32 7.70 -18.02
N ALA A 54 -1.37 7.52 -18.93
CA ALA A 54 0.03 7.82 -18.70
C ALA A 54 0.25 9.28 -18.26
N GLY A 55 -0.53 10.23 -18.80
CA GLY A 55 -0.46 11.64 -18.40
C GLY A 55 -0.95 11.92 -16.97
N ARG A 56 -1.64 10.98 -16.32
CA ARG A 56 -2.08 11.10 -14.92
C ARG A 56 -1.21 10.33 -13.94
N ILE A 57 -0.27 9.51 -14.41
CA ILE A 57 0.47 8.62 -13.53
C ILE A 57 1.28 9.39 -12.48
N SER A 58 1.92 10.48 -12.87
CA SER A 58 2.69 11.37 -11.99
C SER A 58 1.83 12.02 -10.89
N ASN A 59 0.51 12.17 -11.12
CA ASN A 59 -0.42 12.75 -10.15
C ASN A 59 -1.15 11.71 -9.30
N SER A 60 -0.97 10.42 -9.60
CA SER A 60 -1.69 9.33 -8.92
C SER A 60 -0.99 8.76 -7.69
N ASN A 61 0.12 9.37 -7.23
CA ASN A 61 0.90 8.94 -6.06
C ASN A 61 1.31 7.46 -6.11
N ILE A 62 1.49 6.92 -7.33
CA ILE A 62 2.01 5.58 -7.53
C ILE A 62 3.50 5.60 -7.21
N ARG A 63 3.95 4.58 -6.51
CA ARG A 63 5.36 4.40 -6.15
C ARG A 63 5.80 2.96 -6.42
N PRO A 64 7.11 2.71 -6.60
CA PRO A 64 7.62 1.36 -6.54
C PRO A 64 7.36 0.71 -5.17
N VAL A 65 7.27 -0.61 -5.16
CA VAL A 65 7.23 -1.42 -3.93
C VAL A 65 8.50 -1.19 -3.10
N THR A 66 8.35 -1.25 -1.78
CA THR A 66 9.44 -1.07 -0.83
C THR A 66 10.51 -2.16 -1.01
N ASP A 67 11.79 -1.80 -0.99
CA ASP A 67 12.87 -2.78 -1.06
C ASP A 67 13.10 -3.51 0.28
N ILE A 68 13.87 -4.60 0.24
CA ILE A 68 14.16 -5.42 1.42
C ILE A 68 14.89 -4.64 2.53
N THR A 69 15.71 -3.64 2.18
CA THR A 69 16.52 -2.87 3.14
C THR A 69 15.62 -1.93 3.94
N ALA A 70 14.75 -1.21 3.23
CA ALA A 70 13.73 -0.36 3.83
C ALA A 70 12.74 -1.20 4.64
N LEU A 71 12.41 -2.41 4.19
CA LEU A 71 11.58 -3.31 4.99
C LEU A 71 12.23 -3.67 6.32
N VAL A 72 13.51 -4.04 6.36
CA VAL A 72 14.19 -4.37 7.62
C VAL A 72 14.07 -3.23 8.63
N HIS A 73 14.21 -1.98 8.16
CA HIS A 73 14.01 -0.80 9.02
C HIS A 73 12.55 -0.64 9.47
N ILE A 74 11.58 -0.87 8.58
CA ILE A 74 10.15 -0.86 8.94
C ILE A 74 9.82 -1.95 9.97
N MET A 75 10.45 -3.12 9.87
CA MET A 75 10.29 -4.22 10.82
C MET A 75 10.80 -3.84 12.21
N ASP A 76 11.96 -3.18 12.28
CA ASP A 76 12.50 -2.66 13.53
C ASP A 76 11.54 -1.68 14.21
N ILE A 77 11.01 -0.71 13.43
CA ILE A 77 9.99 0.25 13.90
C ILE A 77 8.69 -0.45 14.33
N PHE A 78 8.28 -1.48 13.60
CA PHE A 78 7.07 -2.24 13.91
C PHE A 78 7.20 -2.97 15.25
N GLN A 79 8.37 -3.54 15.54
CA GLN A 79 8.63 -4.26 16.79
C GLN A 79 8.87 -3.33 17.97
N HIS A 80 9.76 -2.34 17.80
CA HIS A 80 10.30 -1.53 18.89
C HIS A 80 9.68 -0.14 19.01
N GLY A 81 8.99 0.34 17.98
CA GLY A 81 8.45 1.70 18.00
C GLY A 81 7.34 1.88 19.03
N GLU A 82 7.29 3.06 19.63
CA GLU A 82 6.30 3.41 20.64
C GLU A 82 4.96 3.81 20.01
N SER A 83 3.88 3.51 20.72
CA SER A 83 2.52 3.93 20.34
C SER A 83 2.11 5.14 21.18
N ASP A 84 1.54 6.17 20.56
CA ASP A 84 1.07 7.33 21.30
C ASP A 84 -0.21 6.99 22.09
N ARG A 85 -0.04 6.80 23.40
CA ARG A 85 -1.09 6.38 24.33
C ARG A 85 -1.99 7.54 24.77
N LEU A 86 -1.58 8.79 24.56
CA LEU A 86 -2.30 9.96 25.04
C LEU A 86 -3.44 10.40 24.11
N LEU A 87 -3.45 9.89 22.87
CA LEU A 87 -4.47 10.25 21.88
C LEU A 87 -5.84 9.64 22.17
N THR A 88 -6.87 10.46 22.15
CA THR A 88 -8.26 9.98 22.14
C THR A 88 -8.55 9.16 20.89
N TRP A 89 -9.57 8.28 20.94
CA TRP A 89 -9.98 7.44 19.80
C TRP A 89 -10.22 8.26 18.53
N LYS A 90 -10.90 9.42 18.64
CA LYS A 90 -11.21 10.28 17.48
C LYS A 90 -9.95 10.88 16.85
N GLN A 91 -9.01 11.37 17.68
CA GLN A 91 -7.75 11.92 17.20
C GLN A 91 -6.92 10.85 16.50
N ARG A 92 -6.83 9.66 17.11
CA ARG A 92 -6.12 8.51 16.57
C ARG A 92 -6.72 8.05 15.24
N TYR A 93 -8.04 7.94 15.15
CA TYR A 93 -8.70 7.56 13.91
C TYR A 93 -8.39 8.54 12.77
N LYS A 94 -8.42 9.85 13.06
CA LYS A 94 -8.07 10.88 12.07
C LYS A 94 -6.60 10.73 11.63
N LEU A 95 -5.68 10.63 12.58
CA LEU A 95 -4.25 10.49 12.32
C LEU A 95 -3.93 9.21 11.54
N ASN A 96 -4.54 8.08 11.91
CA ASN A 96 -4.39 6.81 11.19
C ASN A 96 -4.98 6.88 9.79
N THR A 97 -6.10 7.57 9.61
CA THR A 97 -6.69 7.80 8.27
C THR A 97 -5.74 8.61 7.40
N ASP A 98 -5.13 9.66 7.94
CA ASP A 98 -4.19 10.50 7.20
C ASP A 98 -2.92 9.72 6.83
N LYS A 99 -2.41 8.88 7.74
CA LYS A 99 -1.32 7.94 7.48
C LYS A 99 -1.65 6.93 6.37
N ILE A 100 -2.82 6.30 6.41
CA ILE A 100 -3.23 5.33 5.38
C ILE A 100 -3.32 5.99 4.00
N LYS A 101 -3.79 7.24 3.94
CA LYS A 101 -3.90 8.00 2.69
C LYS A 101 -2.56 8.32 2.04
N THR A 102 -1.46 8.36 2.80
CA THR A 102 -0.14 8.60 2.20
C THR A 102 0.33 7.42 1.36
N GLY A 103 -0.21 6.21 1.59
CA GLY A 103 0.19 4.99 0.87
C GLY A 103 1.62 4.53 1.19
N LYS A 104 2.26 5.08 2.22
CA LYS A 104 3.60 4.66 2.66
C LYS A 104 3.52 3.42 3.54
N MET A 105 4.36 2.43 3.25
CA MET A 105 4.39 1.17 3.97
C MET A 105 4.67 1.35 5.47
N GLN A 106 5.64 2.19 5.82
CA GLN A 106 5.98 2.48 7.22
C GLN A 106 4.78 3.03 8.01
N GLU A 107 4.08 4.02 7.45
CA GLU A 107 2.94 4.66 8.11
C GLU A 107 1.77 3.67 8.25
N GLY A 108 1.53 2.82 7.25
CA GLY A 108 0.59 1.70 7.35
C GLY A 108 0.96 0.70 8.43
N ALA A 109 2.26 0.37 8.55
CA ALA A 109 2.78 -0.57 9.54
C ALA A 109 2.61 -0.05 10.97
N GLU A 110 2.87 1.24 11.19
CA GLU A 110 2.60 1.89 12.47
C GLU A 110 1.11 1.83 12.85
N VAL A 111 0.21 2.06 11.88
CA VAL A 111 -1.25 1.98 12.13
C VAL A 111 -1.67 0.56 12.51
N VAL A 112 -1.21 -0.45 11.77
CA VAL A 112 -1.50 -1.87 12.07
C VAL A 112 -0.97 -2.23 13.46
N ARG A 113 0.30 -1.92 13.75
CA ARG A 113 0.94 -2.16 15.05
C ARG A 113 0.13 -1.57 16.20
N ASP A 114 -0.21 -0.29 16.09
CA ASP A 114 -0.90 0.44 17.16
C ASP A 114 -2.31 -0.12 17.38
N LEU A 115 -3.06 -0.41 16.31
CA LEU A 115 -4.40 -1.01 16.41
C LEU A 115 -4.37 -2.44 16.96
N MET A 116 -3.38 -3.26 16.59
CA MET A 116 -3.21 -4.61 17.14
C MET A 116 -2.86 -4.58 18.63
N ARG A 117 -2.00 -3.66 19.07
CA ARG A 117 -1.68 -3.47 20.50
C ARG A 117 -2.91 -3.06 21.28
N ILE A 118 -3.72 -2.13 20.75
CA ILE A 118 -4.99 -1.75 21.37
C ILE A 118 -5.93 -2.93 21.44
N GLN A 119 -6.05 -3.72 20.37
CA GLN A 119 -6.95 -4.89 20.31
C GLN A 119 -6.62 -5.92 21.41
N LYS A 120 -5.34 -6.07 21.77
CA LYS A 120 -4.89 -6.91 22.88
C LYS A 120 -5.28 -6.37 24.25
N GLU A 121 -5.34 -5.04 24.41
CA GLU A 121 -5.72 -4.38 25.66
C GLU A 121 -7.24 -4.20 25.80
N LYS A 122 -7.96 -3.93 24.70
CA LYS A 122 -9.40 -3.67 24.65
C LYS A 122 -10.01 -4.00 23.28
N ALA A 123 -11.31 -4.26 23.24
CA ALA A 123 -12.03 -4.45 21.99
C ALA A 123 -12.01 -3.17 21.13
N LEU A 124 -11.65 -3.31 19.85
CA LEU A 124 -11.76 -2.26 18.85
C LEU A 124 -13.23 -2.02 18.49
N ASN A 125 -13.59 -0.77 18.20
CA ASN A 125 -14.90 -0.47 17.62
C ASN A 125 -14.97 -0.92 16.14
N ALA A 126 -16.16 -0.95 15.56
CA ALA A 126 -16.36 -1.43 14.19
C ALA A 126 -15.52 -0.66 13.14
N SER A 127 -15.34 0.65 13.31
CA SER A 127 -14.55 1.49 12.41
C SER A 127 -13.04 1.25 12.57
N GLU A 128 -12.55 1.09 13.81
CA GLU A 128 -11.15 0.73 14.09
C GLU A 128 -10.83 -0.66 13.56
N LYS A 129 -11.74 -1.62 13.74
CA LYS A 129 -11.57 -2.97 13.23
C LYS A 129 -11.48 -2.97 11.70
N LYS A 130 -12.42 -2.29 11.02
CA LYS A 130 -12.38 -2.15 9.56
C LYS A 130 -11.11 -1.45 9.07
N MET A 131 -10.64 -0.44 9.81
CA MET A 131 -9.39 0.24 9.51
C MET A 131 -8.18 -0.69 9.64
N LEU A 132 -8.13 -1.48 10.71
CA LEU A 132 -7.08 -2.48 10.92
C LEU A 132 -7.09 -3.50 9.77
N ASP A 133 -8.26 -4.07 9.45
CA ASP A 133 -8.41 -5.07 8.39
C ASP A 133 -7.91 -4.51 7.04
N ASN A 134 -8.35 -3.31 6.66
CA ASN A 134 -7.91 -2.67 5.41
C ASN A 134 -6.41 -2.34 5.38
N ALA A 135 -5.88 -1.79 6.49
CA ALA A 135 -4.46 -1.45 6.57
C ALA A 135 -3.59 -2.71 6.55
N TYR A 136 -4.09 -3.79 7.14
CA TYR A 136 -3.43 -5.10 7.16
C TYR A 136 -3.41 -5.76 5.78
N GLU A 137 -4.53 -5.77 5.05
CA GLU A 137 -4.59 -6.27 3.67
C GLU A 137 -3.65 -5.49 2.74
N PHE A 138 -3.61 -4.17 2.88
CA PHE A 138 -2.67 -3.33 2.14
C PHE A 138 -1.21 -3.74 2.41
N LEU A 139 -0.86 -3.98 3.67
CA LEU A 139 0.50 -4.36 4.08
C LEU A 139 0.92 -5.72 3.54
N ILE A 140 0.04 -6.73 3.66
CA ILE A 140 0.30 -8.06 3.10
C ILE A 140 0.48 -7.97 1.59
N SER A 141 -0.36 -7.18 0.91
CA SER A 141 -0.29 -7.06 -0.55
C SER A 141 1.08 -6.52 -1.01
N GLU A 142 1.64 -5.57 -0.27
CA GLU A 142 2.96 -5.02 -0.56
C GLU A 142 4.07 -6.00 -0.20
N LEU A 143 4.04 -6.58 1.02
CA LEU A 143 5.01 -7.60 1.44
C LEU A 143 5.10 -8.77 0.45
N GLY A 144 3.97 -9.17 -0.13
CA GLY A 144 3.91 -10.26 -1.12
C GLY A 144 4.59 -9.97 -2.46
N LEU A 145 4.87 -8.70 -2.76
CA LEU A 145 5.59 -8.28 -3.97
C LEU A 145 7.05 -7.88 -3.71
N ILE A 146 7.50 -7.89 -2.45
CA ILE A 146 8.90 -7.62 -2.12
C ILE A 146 9.72 -8.88 -2.41
N GLU A 147 10.73 -8.72 -3.26
CA GLU A 147 11.65 -9.83 -3.58
C GLU A 147 12.41 -10.29 -2.33
N GLY A 148 12.46 -11.61 -2.13
CA GLY A 148 13.20 -12.23 -1.01
C GLY A 148 12.37 -12.50 0.25
N ILE A 149 11.09 -12.16 0.28
CA ILE A 149 10.18 -12.52 1.39
C ILE A 149 9.38 -13.76 1.04
N THR A 150 9.32 -14.69 1.99
CA THR A 150 8.48 -15.89 1.89
C THR A 150 7.11 -15.66 2.52
N GLU A 151 6.08 -16.37 2.06
CA GLU A 151 4.74 -16.34 2.69
C GLU A 151 4.78 -16.62 4.19
N ASN A 152 5.72 -17.45 4.65
CA ASN A 152 5.87 -17.75 6.08
C ASN A 152 6.34 -16.53 6.88
N GLN A 153 7.23 -15.72 6.33
CA GLN A 153 7.66 -14.47 6.96
C GLN A 153 6.52 -13.45 6.99
N ILE A 154 5.69 -13.40 5.94
CA ILE A 154 4.48 -12.56 5.91
C ILE A 154 3.46 -13.04 6.96
N LYS A 155 3.23 -14.35 7.08
CA LYS A 155 2.31 -14.92 8.09
C LYS A 155 2.83 -14.73 9.51
N SER A 156 4.15 -14.70 9.71
CA SER A 156 4.76 -14.40 11.02
C SER A 156 4.69 -12.93 11.42
N PHE A 157 4.33 -12.03 10.49
CA PHE A 157 3.94 -10.64 10.79
C PHE A 157 2.58 -10.58 11.53
N CYS A 158 1.78 -11.65 11.34
CA CYS A 158 0.58 -12.16 12.01
C CYS A 158 0.55 -12.14 13.54
#